data_AF-A0A831YAE9-F1
#
_entry.id   AF-A0A831YAE9-F1
#
_cell.length_a   1.000
_cell.length_b   1.000
_cell.length_c   1.000
_cell.angle_alpha   90.00
_cell.angle_beta   90.00
_cell.angle_gamma   90.00
#
_symmetry.space_group_name_H-M   'P 1'
#
loop_
_entity.id
_entity.type
_entity.pdbx_description
1 polymer ?
#
loop_
_entity_poly.entity_id
_entity_poly.type
_entity_poly.pdbx_seq_one_letter_code
_entity_poly.pdbx_strand_id
1 'polypeptide(L)' 'KVRVKEIQTDPSPFKLKFDPNNPDAGPDGYVRLPNVDPMREMVDMMSAIRSYEANLTAFNTHKDMILKSLEIIRV' A
#
# COMPACT_ATOMS: atom_id res chain seq x y z
N LYS A 1 -3.10 -13.24 11.16
CA LYS A 1 -4.21 -12.25 11.22
C LYS A 1 -3.60 -10.86 11.15
N VAL A 2 -3.75 -10.16 10.03
CA VAL A 2 -3.36 -8.76 9.91
C VAL A 2 -4.38 -7.96 10.72
N ARG A 3 -3.91 -7.12 11.65
CA ARG A 3 -4.75 -6.21 12.43
C ARG A 3 -4.31 -4.80 12.10
N VAL A 4 -5.25 -3.96 11.66
CA VAL A 4 -5.01 -2.53 11.45
C VAL A 4 -4.68 -1.92 12.81
N LYS A 5 -3.52 -1.27 12.91
CA LYS A 5 -3.05 -0.67 14.15
C LYS A 5 -3.82 0.61 14.49
N GLU A 6 -4.15 1.41 13.47
CA GLU A 6 -4.94 2.65 13.60
C GLU A 6 -5.36 3.14 12.21
N ILE A 7 -6.50 3.83 12.11
CA ILE A 7 -6.89 4.60 10.93
C ILE A 7 -6.63 6.07 11.27
N GLN A 8 -5.54 6.64 10.75
CA GLN A 8 -5.25 8.06 10.92
C GLN A 8 -5.64 8.83 9.66
N THR A 9 -6.29 9.97 9.85
CA THR A 9 -6.62 10.91 8.77
C THR A 9 -5.40 11.76 8.50
N ASP A 10 -4.94 11.83 7.24
CA ASP A 10 -3.81 12.66 6.87
C ASP A 10 -4.16 14.15 7.06
N PRO A 11 -3.43 14.91 7.90
CA PRO A 11 -3.67 16.33 8.14
C PRO A 11 -3.22 17.23 6.98
N SER A 12 -2.70 16.66 5.89
CA SER A 12 -2.24 17.41 4.72
C SER A 12 -3.40 18.22 4.12
N PRO A 13 -3.22 19.54 3.91
CA PRO A 13 -4.27 20.40 3.41
C PRO A 13 -4.75 19.93 2.04
N PHE A 14 -6.07 19.79 1.90
CA PHE A 14 -6.70 19.51 0.61
C PHE A 14 -6.30 20.59 -0.40
N LYS A 15 -5.91 20.19 -1.61
CA LYS A 15 -5.61 21.16 -2.67
C LYS A 15 -6.93 21.83 -3.07
N LEU A 16 -7.09 23.11 -2.72
CA LEU A 16 -8.25 23.91 -3.11
C LEU A 16 -8.02 24.44 -4.53
N LYS A 17 -8.89 24.09 -5.47
CA LYS A 17 -8.88 24.62 -6.83
C LYS A 17 -10.13 25.49 -7.03
N PHE A 18 -9.95 26.73 -7.44
CA PHE A 18 -11.07 27.60 -7.80
C PHE A 18 -11.66 27.16 -9.14
N ASP A 19 -12.90 26.68 -9.11
CA ASP A 19 -13.64 26.20 -10.28
C ASP A 19 -15.15 26.38 -10.05
N PRO A 20 -15.68 27.59 -10.30
CA PRO A 20 -17.07 27.94 -9.96
C PRO A 20 -18.13 27.26 -10.83
N ASN A 21 -17.74 26.55 -11.91
CA ASN A 21 -18.67 25.80 -12.78
C ASN A 21 -18.78 24.31 -12.40
N ASN A 22 -18.07 23.88 -11.35
CA ASN A 22 -18.04 22.49 -10.93
C ASN A 22 -19.23 22.18 -9.98
N PRO A 23 -20.01 21.11 -10.19
CA PRO A 23 -21.13 20.75 -9.31
C PRO A 23 -20.72 20.51 -7.85
N ASP A 24 -19.47 20.12 -7.62
CA ASP A 24 -18.89 19.88 -6.29
C ASP A 24 -18.20 21.12 -5.68
N ALA A 25 -18.32 22.29 -6.31
CA ALA A 25 -17.80 23.54 -5.77
C ALA A 25 -18.66 24.04 -4.60
N GLY A 26 -18.01 24.41 -3.49
CA GLY A 26 -18.69 25.00 -2.34
C GLY A 26 -19.30 26.38 -2.64
N PRO A 27 -19.96 27.01 -1.65
CA PRO A 27 -20.59 28.34 -1.78
C PRO A 27 -19.64 29.44 -2.29
N ASP A 28 -18.35 29.23 -2.08
CA ASP A 28 -17.23 30.13 -2.37
C ASP A 28 -16.49 29.77 -3.69
N GLY A 29 -17.00 28.80 -4.47
CA GLY A 29 -16.47 28.45 -5.81
C GLY A 29 -15.21 27.59 -5.81
N TYR A 30 -14.81 27.06 -4.65
CA TYR A 30 -13.65 26.18 -4.50
C TYR A 30 -14.04 24.71 -4.48
N VAL A 31 -13.30 23.90 -5.22
CA VAL A 31 -13.39 22.43 -5.22
C VAL A 31 -12.26 21.87 -4.37
N ARG A 32 -12.61 20.96 -3.46
CA ARG A 32 -11.64 20.21 -2.63
C ARG A 32 -11.09 19.05 -3.45
N LEU A 33 -9.87 19.16 -3.93
CA LEU A 33 -9.19 18.02 -4.57
C LEU A 33 -8.66 17.05 -3.51
N PRO A 34 -8.61 15.74 -3.82
CA PRO A 34 -7.97 14.75 -2.95
C PRO A 34 -6.54 15.17 -2.59
N ASN A 35 -6.15 14.95 -1.33
CA ASN A 35 -4.79 15.13 -0.85
C ASN A 35 -3.87 13.94 -1.20
N VAL A 36 -4.38 12.95 -1.94
CA VAL A 36 -3.66 11.76 -2.37
C VAL A 36 -2.67 12.11 -3.48
N ASP A 37 -1.40 11.76 -3.30
CA ASP A 37 -0.37 11.88 -4.33
C ASP A 37 -0.21 10.52 -5.06
N PRO A 38 -0.63 10.39 -6.32
CA PRO A 38 -0.55 9.14 -7.06
C PRO A 38 0.87 8.56 -7.15
N MET A 39 1.91 9.42 -7.16
CA MET A 39 3.30 8.95 -7.20
C MET A 39 3.69 8.31 -5.88
N ARG A 40 3.25 8.90 -4.76
CA ARG A 40 3.51 8.34 -3.43
C ARG A 40 2.78 7.02 -3.23
N GLU A 41 1.50 6.97 -3.59
CA GLU A 41 0.70 5.73 -3.50
C GLU A 41 1.28 4.61 -4.38
N MET A 42 1.81 4.94 -5.56
CA MET A 42 2.52 3.96 -6.38
C MET A 42 3.80 3.44 -5.71
N VAL A 43 4.58 4.29 -5.05
CA VAL A 43 5.79 3.86 -4.32
C VAL A 43 5.42 2.95 -3.15
N ASP A 44 4.38 3.29 -2.40
CA ASP A 44 3.88 2.47 -1.29
C ASP A 44 3.34 1.12 -1.81
N MET A 45 2.61 1.12 -2.93
CA MET A 45 2.17 -0.11 -3.61
C MET A 45 3.36 -0.97 -4.06
N MET A 46 4.38 -0.36 -4.68
CA MET A 46 5.59 -1.06 -5.12
C MET A 46 6.35 -1.68 -3.95
N SER A 47 6.41 -0.97 -2.82
CA SER A 47 7.03 -1.48 -1.57
C SER A 47 6.28 -2.70 -1.02
N ALA A 48 4.94 -2.66 -1.04
CA ALA A 48 4.11 -3.79 -0.63
C ALA A 48 4.29 -5.01 -1.56
N ILE A 49 4.35 -4.80 -2.88
CA ILE A 49 4.57 -5.87 -3.87
C ILE A 49 5.93 -6.54 -3.65
N ARG A 50 7.00 -5.75 -3.54
CA ARG A 50 8.35 -6.29 -3.30
C ARG A 50 8.44 -7.08 -1.99
N SER A 51 7.77 -6.60 -0.94
CA SER A 51 7.71 -7.32 0.33
C SER A 51 6.98 -8.65 0.20
N TYR A 52 5.93 -8.72 -0.62
CA TYR A 52 5.21 -9.96 -0.92
C TYR A 52 6.09 -10.95 -1.71
N GLU A 53 6.79 -10.48 -2.74
CA GLU A 53 7.74 -11.29 -3.52
C GLU A 53 8.85 -11.86 -2.64
N ALA A 54 9.47 -11.02 -1.81
CA ALA A 54 10.53 -11.45 -0.89
C ALA A 54 10.05 -12.54 0.09
N ASN A 55 8.83 -12.37 0.64
CA ASN A 55 8.23 -13.36 1.53
C ASN A 55 7.94 -14.69 0.82
N LEU A 56 7.48 -14.66 -0.44
CA LEU A 56 7.27 -15.87 -1.24
C LEU A 56 8.59 -16.62 -1.50
N THR A 57 9.65 -15.89 -1.86
CA THR A 57 10.98 -16.50 -2.04
C THR A 57 11.48 -17.15 -0.75
N ALA A 58 11.37 -16.44 0.38
CA ALA A 58 11.77 -16.98 1.69
C ALA A 58 10.96 -18.23 2.09
N PHE A 59 9.67 -18.26 1.75
CA PHE A 59 8.83 -19.42 2.02
C PHE A 59 9.24 -20.64 1.18
N ASN A 60 9.52 -20.43 -0.11
CA ASN A 60 9.96 -21.51 -1.00
C ASN A 60 11.32 -22.06 -0.58
N THR A 61 12.29 -21.20 -0.23
CA THR A 61 13.59 -21.66 0.27
C THR A 61 13.45 -22.44 1.58
N HIS A 62 12.54 -22.03 2.46
CA HIS A 62 12.26 -22.77 3.69
C HIS A 62 11.68 -24.16 3.41
N LYS A 63 10.73 -24.27 2.46
CA LYS A 63 10.15 -25.55 2.03
C LYS A 63 11.23 -26.47 1.46
N ASP A 64 12.10 -25.94 0.59
CA ASP A 64 13.18 -26.72 -0.02
C ASP A 64 14.19 -27.23 1.01
N MET A 65 14.51 -26.41 2.02
CA MET A 65 15.36 -26.84 3.14
C MET A 65 14.73 -28.00 3.91
N ILE A 66 13.44 -27.92 4.25
CA ILE A 66 12.74 -28.99 4.97
C ILE A 66 12.74 -30.28 4.17
N LEU A 67 12.45 -30.21 2.86
CA LEU A 67 12.43 -31.40 2.00
C LEU A 67 13.81 -32.07 1.94
N LYS A 68 14.88 -31.29 1.78
CA LYS A 68 16.26 -31.80 1.82
C LYS A 68 16.61 -32.41 3.18
N SER A 69 16.19 -31.79 4.28
CA SER A 69 16.40 -32.36 5.62
C SER A 69 15.68 -33.70 5.79
N LEU A 70 14.45 -33.82 5.29
CA LEU A 70 13.71 -35.09 5.32
C LEU A 70 14.38 -36.17 4.46
N GLU A 71 14.94 -35.82 3.31
CA GLU A 71 15.74 -36.75 2.48
C GLU A 71 16.97 -37.25 3.23
N ILE A 72 17.71 -36.36 3.93
CA ILE A 72 18.90 -36.73 4.70
C ILE A 72 18.54 -37.70 5.84
N ILE A 73 17.41 -37.49 6.54
CA ILE A 73 16.97 -38.35 7.66
C ILE A 73 16.45 -39.72 7.18
N ARG A 74 16.02 -39.81 5.92
CA ARG A 74 15.50 -41.06 5.33
C ARG A 74 16.62 -42.05 4.97
N VAL A 75 17.87 -41.58 4.88
CA VAL A 75 19.08 -42.40 4.66
C VAL A 75 19.64 -42.84 6.00
#